data_AF-A0AAJ3HAF2-F1
#
_entry.id   AF-A0AAJ3HAF2-F1
#
_cell.length_a   1.000
_cell.length_b   1.000
_cell.length_c   1.000
_cell.angle_alpha   90.00
_cell.angle_beta   90.00
_cell.angle_gamma   90.00
#
_symmetry.space_group_name_H-M   'P 1'
#
loop_
_entity.id
_entity.type
_entity.pdbx_description
1 polymer ?
#
loop_
_entity_poly.entity_id
_entity_poly.type
_entity_poly.pdbx_seq_one_letter_code
_entity_poly.pdbx_strand_id
1 'polypeptide(L)'
;MAGGEIGCGSFQGSDKSGSAFEAVLDALPLQARDWVEAARQQLDSADFVLLEVDHAQGLLPFLKDYQTCLIAEIGHDDWERAARDEAASLDDVAAKWGAGKGWRLYCVGDLVRACEQSAVEQQPVYIAFS
;
A
#
# COMPACT_ATOMS: atom_id res chain seq x y z
N MET A 1 7.56 13.66 -1.91
CA MET A 1 6.11 13.42 -1.88
C MET A 1 5.63 13.46 -0.44
N ALA A 2 4.37 13.84 -0.29
CA ALA A 2 3.63 14.00 0.95
C ALA A 2 3.51 12.70 1.78
N GLY A 3 3.27 12.85 3.08
CA GLY A 3 2.77 11.77 3.93
C GLY A 3 1.33 11.43 3.52
N GLY A 4 0.83 10.26 3.89
CA GLY A 4 -0.45 9.79 3.41
C GLY A 4 -1.11 8.77 4.32
N GLU A 5 -2.42 8.80 4.38
CA GLU A 5 -3.21 7.96 5.26
C GLU A 5 -4.07 7.00 4.45
N ILE A 6 -4.12 5.73 4.88
CA ILE A 6 -4.99 4.71 4.29
C ILE A 6 -6.06 4.36 5.32
N GLY A 7 -7.33 4.39 4.96
CA GLY A 7 -8.40 4.04 5.89
C GLY A 7 -9.64 3.47 5.21
N CYS A 8 -10.49 2.84 6.01
CA CYS A 8 -11.80 2.34 5.61
C CYS A 8 -12.70 2.20 6.84
N GLY A 9 -13.74 3.03 6.93
CA GLY A 9 -14.69 2.99 8.04
C GLY A 9 -14.04 3.02 9.41
N SER A 10 -14.19 1.96 10.21
CA SER A 10 -13.56 1.88 11.54
C SER A 10 -12.05 1.61 11.53
N PHE A 11 -11.47 1.25 10.38
CA PHE A 11 -10.02 1.09 10.22
C PHE A 11 -9.37 2.41 9.79
N GLN A 12 -8.35 2.81 10.55
CA GLN A 12 -7.50 3.96 10.25
C GLN A 12 -6.05 3.50 10.31
N GLY A 13 -5.39 3.55 9.15
CA GLY A 13 -3.99 3.21 9.00
C GLY A 13 -3.09 4.29 9.57
N SER A 14 -1.80 3.97 9.64
CA SER A 14 -0.77 4.93 10.07
C SER A 14 -0.20 5.70 8.88
N ASP A 15 0.53 6.79 9.12
CA ASP A 15 1.14 7.60 8.05
C ASP A 15 2.05 6.77 7.12
N LYS A 16 1.89 6.97 5.82
CA LYS A 16 2.56 6.27 4.70
C LYS A 16 3.23 7.26 3.77
N SER A 17 4.26 6.79 3.09
CA SER A 17 4.86 7.57 2.00
C SER A 17 4.09 7.35 0.71
N GLY A 18 3.70 8.42 0.01
CA GLY A 18 3.13 8.32 -1.34
C GLY A 18 4.02 7.55 -2.31
N SER A 19 5.34 7.67 -2.21
CA SER A 19 6.27 6.90 -3.05
C SER A 19 6.25 5.41 -2.72
N ALA A 20 6.03 5.04 -1.45
CA ALA A 20 5.89 3.64 -1.08
C ALA A 20 4.58 3.07 -1.63
N PHE A 21 3.51 3.85 -1.63
CA PHE A 21 2.24 3.46 -2.25
C PHE A 21 2.39 3.24 -3.75
N GLU A 22 3.00 4.17 -4.49
CA GLU A 22 3.28 3.99 -5.91
C GLU A 22 4.13 2.75 -6.19
N ALA A 23 5.15 2.50 -5.37
CA ALA A 23 5.98 1.30 -5.50
C ALA A 23 5.20 0.00 -5.25
N VAL A 24 4.19 0.01 -4.37
CA VAL A 24 3.27 -1.13 -4.20
C VAL A 24 2.41 -1.29 -5.45
N LEU A 25 1.84 -0.21 -5.99
CA LEU A 25 1.03 -0.25 -7.21
C LEU A 25 1.82 -0.78 -8.41
N ASP A 26 3.08 -0.37 -8.57
CA ASP A 26 3.97 -0.83 -9.64
C ASP A 26 4.36 -2.30 -9.53
N ALA A 27 4.29 -2.86 -8.33
CA ALA A 27 4.60 -4.26 -8.08
C ALA A 27 3.39 -5.20 -8.32
N LEU A 28 2.19 -4.64 -8.49
CA LEU A 28 0.99 -5.42 -8.77
C LEU A 28 1.03 -6.01 -10.19
N PRO A 29 0.45 -7.20 -10.39
CA PRO A 29 0.51 -7.88 -11.68
C PRO A 29 -0.39 -7.20 -12.71
N LEU A 30 -0.16 -7.48 -14.01
CA LEU A 30 -0.90 -6.86 -15.12
C LEU A 30 -2.43 -7.03 -15.04
N GLN A 31 -2.91 -8.09 -14.37
CA GLN A 31 -4.33 -8.31 -14.14
C GLN A 31 -4.98 -7.25 -13.23
N ALA A 32 -4.19 -6.55 -12.43
CA ALA A 32 -4.64 -5.43 -11.58
C ALA A 32 -4.48 -4.07 -12.27
N ARG A 33 -4.03 -4.02 -13.53
CA ARG A 33 -3.61 -2.79 -14.21
C ARG A 33 -4.71 -1.74 -14.30
N ASP A 34 -5.93 -2.14 -14.67
CA ASP A 34 -7.04 -1.19 -14.81
C ASP A 34 -7.32 -0.47 -13.48
N TRP A 35 -7.20 -1.19 -12.36
CA TRP A 35 -7.34 -0.64 -11.01
C TRP A 35 -6.19 0.29 -10.64
N VAL A 36 -4.96 -0.11 -10.97
CA VAL A 36 -3.76 0.72 -10.74
C VAL A 36 -3.84 2.03 -11.53
N GLU A 37 -4.26 1.97 -12.80
CA GLU A 37 -4.42 3.17 -13.63
C GLU A 37 -5.52 4.09 -13.09
N ALA A 38 -6.65 3.54 -12.62
CA ALA A 38 -7.71 4.32 -11.99
C ALA A 38 -7.23 5.00 -10.69
N ALA A 39 -6.46 4.30 -9.86
CA ALA A 39 -5.87 4.89 -8.65
C ALA A 39 -4.88 6.01 -8.99
N ARG A 40 -4.03 5.81 -10.02
CA ARG A 40 -3.07 6.82 -10.50
C ARG A 40 -3.76 8.07 -11.06
N GLN A 41 -4.82 7.90 -11.85
CA GLN A 41 -5.59 9.04 -12.36
C GLN A 41 -6.19 9.88 -11.23
N GLN A 42 -6.62 9.24 -10.13
CA GLN A 42 -7.11 9.96 -8.96
C GLN A 42 -5.99 10.71 -8.24
N LEU A 43 -4.80 10.12 -8.08
CA LEU A 43 -3.63 10.83 -7.52
C LEU A 43 -3.26 12.07 -8.32
N ASP A 44 -3.34 11.98 -9.65
CA ASP A 44 -2.98 13.09 -10.54
C ASP A 44 -4.03 14.23 -10.53
N SER A 45 -5.26 13.95 -10.10
CA SER A 45 -6.41 14.87 -10.23
C SER A 45 -7.08 15.27 -8.91
N ALA A 46 -6.76 14.60 -7.81
CA ALA A 46 -7.36 14.79 -6.50
C ALA A 46 -6.33 14.61 -5.37
N ASP A 47 -6.60 15.21 -4.22
CA ASP A 47 -5.75 15.08 -3.02
C ASP A 47 -5.87 13.70 -2.35
N PHE A 48 -6.79 12.87 -2.83
CA PHE A 48 -7.04 11.52 -2.31
C PHE A 48 -7.50 10.56 -3.41
N VAL A 49 -7.21 9.28 -3.20
CA VAL A 49 -7.76 8.16 -3.96
C VAL A 49 -8.91 7.55 -3.18
N LEU A 50 -10.01 7.27 -3.87
CA LEU A 50 -11.12 6.48 -3.36
C LEU A 50 -11.20 5.17 -4.15
N LEU A 51 -11.09 4.05 -3.44
CA LEU A 51 -11.35 2.72 -3.98
C LEU A 51 -12.72 2.27 -3.50
N GLU A 52 -13.67 2.20 -4.44
CA GLU A 52 -14.99 1.64 -4.20
C GLU A 52 -14.90 0.18 -3.73
N VAL A 53 -15.93 -0.28 -3.02
CA VAL A 53 -15.96 -1.62 -2.41
C VAL A 53 -15.63 -2.72 -3.42
N ASP A 54 -16.23 -2.67 -4.62
CA ASP A 54 -15.98 -3.66 -5.68
C ASP A 54 -14.52 -3.64 -6.15
N HIS A 55 -13.90 -2.46 -6.20
CA HIS A 55 -12.51 -2.28 -6.62
C HIS A 55 -11.56 -2.79 -5.53
N ALA A 56 -11.84 -2.46 -4.26
CA ALA A 56 -11.10 -2.94 -3.11
C ALA A 56 -11.14 -4.47 -3.00
N GLN A 57 -12.31 -5.09 -3.24
CA GLN A 57 -12.46 -6.53 -3.29
C GLN A 57 -11.71 -7.16 -4.48
N GLY A 58 -11.75 -6.54 -5.65
CA GLY A 58 -11.02 -6.99 -6.83
C GLY A 58 -9.49 -6.92 -6.67
N LEU A 59 -8.99 -5.91 -5.93
CA LEU A 59 -7.57 -5.72 -5.65
C LEU A 59 -7.04 -6.62 -4.53
N LEU A 60 -7.89 -6.98 -3.56
CA LEU A 60 -7.48 -7.67 -2.34
C LEU A 60 -6.66 -8.96 -2.59
N PRO A 61 -7.02 -9.85 -3.53
CA PRO A 61 -6.21 -11.05 -3.81
C PRO A 61 -4.78 -10.70 -4.25
N PHE A 62 -4.62 -9.71 -5.13
CA PHE A 62 -3.32 -9.30 -5.64
C PHE A 62 -2.44 -8.65 -4.56
N LEU A 63 -3.06 -7.85 -3.68
CA LEU A 63 -2.37 -7.25 -2.54
C LEU A 63 -1.90 -8.31 -1.54
N LYS A 64 -2.71 -9.33 -1.27
CA LYS A 64 -2.34 -10.46 -0.39
C LYS A 64 -1.22 -11.31 -0.98
N ASP A 65 -1.28 -11.58 -2.28
CA ASP A 65 -0.22 -12.31 -2.98
C ASP A 65 1.09 -11.51 -2.92
N TYR A 66 1.04 -10.21 -3.20
CA TYR A 66 2.21 -9.34 -3.12
C TYR A 66 2.78 -9.27 -1.70
N GLN A 67 1.93 -9.12 -0.68
CA GLN A 67 2.34 -9.14 0.73
C GLN A 67 3.02 -10.46 1.09
N THR A 68 2.46 -11.59 0.65
CA THR A 68 3.02 -12.92 0.90
C THR A 68 4.40 -13.09 0.24
N CYS A 69 4.56 -12.62 -1.00
CA CYS A 69 5.85 -12.61 -1.68
C CYS A 69 6.88 -11.74 -0.95
N LEU A 70 6.49 -10.53 -0.52
CA LEU A 70 7.37 -9.65 0.25
C LEU A 70 7.83 -10.30 1.56
N ILE A 71 6.91 -10.90 2.32
CA ILE A 71 7.24 -11.59 3.57
C ILE A 71 8.21 -12.74 3.32
N ALA A 72 8.02 -13.51 2.24
CA ALA A 72 8.92 -14.60 1.87
C ALA A 72 10.33 -14.10 1.49
N GLU A 73 10.42 -12.96 0.79
CA GLU A 73 11.69 -12.35 0.40
C GLU A 73 12.44 -11.71 1.58
N ILE A 74 11.72 -11.14 2.54
CA ILE A 74 12.26 -10.57 3.78
C ILE A 74 12.64 -11.69 4.76
N GLY A 75 11.86 -12.77 4.78
CA GLY A 75 11.98 -13.90 5.70
C GLY A 75 11.18 -13.73 7.00
N HIS A 76 10.43 -12.64 7.16
CA HIS A 76 9.51 -12.37 8.28
C HIS A 76 8.53 -11.25 7.92
N ASP A 77 7.49 -11.06 8.75
CA ASP A 77 6.42 -10.07 8.58
C ASP A 77 6.61 -8.77 9.40
N ASP A 78 7.67 -8.69 10.22
CA ASP A 78 8.02 -7.48 10.96
C ASP A 78 8.64 -6.42 10.02
N TRP A 79 7.82 -5.45 9.59
CA TRP A 79 8.23 -4.37 8.70
C TRP A 79 9.29 -3.44 9.33
N GLU A 80 9.22 -3.20 10.65
CA GLU A 80 10.17 -2.32 11.34
C GLU A 80 11.54 -2.96 11.37
N ARG A 81 11.59 -4.27 11.67
CA ARG A 81 12.82 -5.04 11.59
C ARG A 81 13.37 -5.02 10.16
N ALA A 82 12.53 -5.24 9.15
CA ALA A 82 12.95 -5.21 7.76
C ALA A 82 13.55 -3.84 7.38
N ALA A 83 12.89 -2.74 7.77
CA ALA A 83 13.39 -1.40 7.53
C ALA A 83 14.73 -1.12 8.24
N ARG A 84 14.91 -1.61 9.47
CA ARG A 84 16.19 -1.51 10.21
C ARG A 84 17.30 -2.33 9.56
N ASP A 85 16.98 -3.54 9.11
CA ASP A 85 17.95 -4.43 8.45
C ASP A 85 18.41 -3.82 7.11
N GLU A 86 17.49 -3.16 6.39
CA GLU A 86 17.76 -2.47 5.13
C GLU A 86 18.60 -1.20 5.30
N ALA A 87 18.45 -0.46 6.41
CA ALA A 87 19.19 0.78 6.68
C ALA A 87 20.73 0.62 6.68
N ALA A 88 21.23 -0.61 6.84
CA ALA A 88 22.65 -0.91 6.71
C ALA A 88 23.17 -0.92 5.25
N SER A 89 22.26 -1.01 4.28
CA SER A 89 22.56 -1.28 2.86
C SER A 89 21.87 -0.34 1.86
N LEU A 90 20.86 0.41 2.31
CA LEU A 90 20.09 1.34 1.52
C LEU A 90 20.13 2.73 2.18
N ASP A 91 20.12 3.76 1.35
CA ASP A 91 19.88 5.12 1.83
C ASP A 91 18.50 5.22 2.49
N ASP A 92 18.42 5.82 3.67
CA ASP A 92 17.19 5.87 4.48
C ASP A 92 16.03 6.55 3.74
N VAL A 93 16.32 7.59 2.95
CA VAL A 93 15.29 8.31 2.18
C VAL A 93 14.81 7.43 1.05
N ALA A 94 15.72 6.83 0.28
CA ALA A 94 15.37 5.90 -0.79
C ALA A 94 14.57 4.70 -0.26
N ALA A 95 14.99 4.12 0.87
CA ALA A 95 14.30 3.01 1.52
C ALA A 95 12.86 3.39 1.87
N LYS A 96 12.67 4.52 2.57
CA LYS A 96 11.34 5.03 2.96
C LYS A 96 10.47 5.39 1.75
N TRP A 97 11.09 5.81 0.65
CA TRP A 97 10.38 6.24 -0.56
C TRP A 97 10.19 5.12 -1.57
N GLY A 98 10.06 3.90 -1.06
CA GLY A 98 9.62 2.76 -1.85
C GLY A 98 10.75 1.92 -2.43
N ALA A 99 12.03 2.12 -2.10
CA ALA A 99 13.07 1.14 -2.42
C ALA A 99 13.15 0.01 -1.37
N GLY A 100 12.83 0.31 -0.11
CA GLY A 100 12.92 -0.63 1.00
C GLY A 100 11.70 -1.55 1.06
N LYS A 101 11.94 -2.85 1.10
CA LYS A 101 10.90 -3.88 1.24
C LYS A 101 10.18 -3.75 2.57
N GLY A 102 10.84 -3.31 3.65
CA GLY A 102 10.19 -3.05 4.92
C GLY A 102 9.12 -1.96 4.81
N TRP A 103 9.44 -0.86 4.13
CA TRP A 103 8.49 0.23 3.90
C TRP A 103 7.36 -0.15 2.95
N ARG A 104 7.64 -0.98 1.94
CA ARG A 104 6.58 -1.56 1.08
C ARG A 104 5.68 -2.50 1.87
N LEU A 105 6.23 -3.34 2.75
CA LEU A 105 5.48 -4.26 3.60
C LEU A 105 4.54 -3.50 4.56
N TYR A 106 5.05 -2.42 5.15
CA TYR A 106 4.25 -1.50 5.96
C TYR A 106 3.09 -0.88 5.17
N CYS A 107 3.33 -0.45 3.94
CA CYS A 107 2.30 0.13 3.08
C CYS A 107 1.25 -0.89 2.63
N VAL A 108 1.68 -2.05 2.11
CA VAL A 108 0.75 -3.08 1.63
C VAL A 108 -0.05 -3.68 2.79
N GLY A 109 0.51 -3.75 4.00
CA GLY A 109 -0.20 -4.23 5.19
C GLY A 109 -1.45 -3.42 5.50
N ASP A 110 -1.35 -2.08 5.46
CA ASP A 110 -2.50 -1.21 5.69
C ASP A 110 -3.49 -1.25 4.51
N LEU A 111 -3.03 -1.38 3.27
CA LEU A 111 -3.92 -1.57 2.11
C LEU A 111 -4.72 -2.87 2.22
N VAL A 112 -4.07 -3.99 2.54
CA VAL A 112 -4.74 -5.28 2.73
C VAL A 112 -5.80 -5.14 3.81
N ARG A 113 -5.45 -4.55 4.96
CA ARG A 113 -6.37 -4.40 6.08
C ARG A 113 -7.54 -3.46 5.77
N ALA A 114 -7.30 -2.36 5.05
CA ALA A 114 -8.35 -1.46 4.62
C ALA A 114 -9.30 -2.14 3.62
N CYS A 115 -8.78 -2.89 2.65
CA CYS A 115 -9.59 -3.64 1.70
C CYS A 115 -10.39 -4.77 2.37
N GLU A 116 -9.83 -5.45 3.38
CA GLU A 116 -10.57 -6.40 4.21
C GLU A 116 -11.70 -5.71 4.97
N GLN A 117 -11.43 -4.55 5.58
CA GLN A 117 -12.45 -3.77 6.27
C GLN A 117 -13.56 -3.31 5.32
N SER A 118 -13.19 -2.91 4.11
CA SER A 118 -14.13 -2.51 3.05
C SER A 118 -15.10 -3.64 2.72
N ALA A 119 -14.61 -4.87 2.61
CA ALA A 119 -15.46 -6.03 2.39
C ALA A 119 -16.43 -6.31 3.57
N VAL A 120 -16.00 -6.03 4.81
CA VAL A 120 -16.83 -6.24 6.01
C VAL A 120 -17.87 -5.13 6.19
N GLU A 121 -17.44 -3.87 6.12
CA GLU A 121 -18.27 -2.71 6.43
C GLU A 121 -19.02 -2.14 5.22
N GLN A 122 -18.70 -2.62 4.01
CA GLN A 122 -19.27 -2.12 2.76
C GLN A 122 -19.03 -0.61 2.60
N GLN A 123 -17.81 -0.16 2.95
CA GLN A 123 -17.37 1.22 2.83
C GLN A 123 -16.17 1.32 1.89
N PRO A 124 -16.00 2.43 1.14
CA PRO A 124 -14.85 2.61 0.28
C PRO A 124 -13.56 2.76 1.09
N VAL A 125 -12.44 2.32 0.51
CA VAL A 125 -11.10 2.63 1.03
C VAL A 125 -10.71 4.01 0.54
N TYR A 126 -10.26 4.87 1.44
CA TYR A 126 -9.68 6.15 1.08
C TYR A 126 -8.17 6.14 1.32
N ILE A 127 -7.45 6.86 0.45
CA ILE A 127 -6.02 7.08 0.56
C ILE A 127 -5.77 8.56 0.33
N ALA A 128 -5.46 9.32 1.37
CA ALA A 128 -5.24 10.77 1.27
C ALA A 128 -3.76 11.10 1.39
N PHE A 129 -3.23 12.02 0.58
CA PHE A 129 -1.85 12.51 0.68
C PHE A 129 -1.84 13.99 1.08
N SER A 130 -0.95 14.38 2.01
CA SER A 130 -0.85 15.73 2.58
C SER A 130 0.51 16.40 2.39
#